data_AF-A0A7Y3LKP6-F1
#
_entry.id   AF-A0A7Y3LKP6-F1
#
_cell.length_a   1.000
_cell.length_b   1.000
_cell.length_c   1.000
_cell.angle_alpha   90.00
_cell.angle_beta   90.00
_cell.angle_gamma   90.00
#
_symmetry.space_group_name_H-M   'P 1'
#
loop_
_entity.id
_entity.type
_entity.pdbx_description
1 polymer ?
#
loop_
_entity_poly.entity_id
_entity_poly.type
_entity_poly.pdbx_seq_one_letter_code
_entity_poly.pdbx_strand_id
1 'polypeptide(L)'
;MTEISTALGMLDIPDLLYGISKGAEQLIDVSESTWISLAKSVLDEKSIHIASMAFKNGRAFLESSEGLRGRTPVRISWKGPTNTPGQDLIPADLVVDYVYLVSCKYLSKNIMNGSPSHVFEQQLSNRPTKKTSDWYQKVALVELERLYECFSHELRGEINLPSKLSMLSSENKKELKKLKLKKWPGESSALYLEFAQAVSENTVKLWQKSLPKLVDQERLLWRMLRMADVTYFLLGAKSVSSPLRLRVATPWEWRKNFELKAFEIFSKQSGQPRVEWVAVVNDLGKKMSINLTGHVEIRWSHGKFCGSPEAKIYLDSPIDGIPGYYPLNYDTEQSSHHMQESGVENNPIMSTLRSSNQGIFEI
;
A
#
# COMPACT_ATOMS: atom_id res chain seq x y z
N MET A 1 -11.03 -4.50 -13.85
CA MET A 1 -12.03 -5.47 -13.34
C MET A 1 -12.40 -5.13 -11.90
N THR A 2 -11.53 -5.45 -10.94
CA THR A 2 -11.76 -5.29 -9.50
C THR A 2 -12.20 -3.90 -9.07
N GLU A 3 -11.60 -2.82 -9.58
CA GLU A 3 -12.01 -1.46 -9.24
C GLU A 3 -13.47 -1.19 -9.64
N ILE A 4 -13.82 -1.45 -10.90
CA ILE A 4 -15.19 -1.26 -11.43
C ILE A 4 -16.19 -2.16 -10.69
N SER A 5 -15.84 -3.42 -10.39
CA SER A 5 -16.70 -4.28 -9.56
C SER A 5 -16.88 -3.73 -8.14
N THR A 6 -15.85 -3.10 -7.56
CA THR A 6 -15.93 -2.42 -6.26
C THR A 6 -16.84 -1.19 -6.34
N ALA A 7 -16.72 -0.39 -7.41
CA ALA A 7 -17.59 0.76 -7.65
C ALA A 7 -19.07 0.35 -7.83
N LEU A 8 -19.35 -0.69 -8.62
CA LEU A 8 -20.70 -1.24 -8.80
C LEU A 8 -21.33 -1.67 -7.47
N GLY A 9 -20.54 -2.22 -6.55
CA GLY A 9 -21.01 -2.59 -5.21
C GLY A 9 -21.51 -1.40 -4.37
N MET A 10 -21.11 -0.17 -4.72
CA MET A 10 -21.50 1.06 -4.00
C MET A 10 -22.84 1.65 -4.47
N LEU A 11 -23.47 1.11 -5.51
CA LEU A 11 -24.58 1.77 -6.23
C LEU A 11 -25.99 1.25 -5.88
N ASP A 12 -26.15 0.56 -4.75
CA ASP A 12 -27.42 -0.07 -4.31
C ASP A 12 -28.14 -0.91 -5.39
N ILE A 13 -27.34 -1.60 -6.22
CA ILE A 13 -27.84 -2.53 -7.24
C ILE A 13 -27.86 -3.97 -6.71
N PRO A 14 -28.76 -4.86 -7.18
CA PRO A 14 -28.94 -6.20 -6.59
C PRO A 14 -27.67 -7.05 -6.56
N ASP A 15 -26.96 -7.14 -7.69
CA ASP A 15 -25.76 -7.95 -7.85
C ASP A 15 -24.82 -7.39 -8.94
N LEU A 16 -23.64 -8.02 -9.07
CA LEU A 16 -22.59 -7.66 -10.01
C LEU A 16 -23.00 -7.83 -11.49
N LEU A 17 -23.70 -8.91 -11.83
CA LEU A 17 -24.08 -9.21 -13.21
C LEU A 17 -25.17 -8.25 -13.70
N TYR A 18 -26.10 -7.88 -12.83
CA TYR A 18 -27.05 -6.80 -13.08
C TYR A 18 -26.32 -5.50 -13.46
N GLY A 19 -25.37 -5.06 -12.62
CA GLY A 19 -24.59 -3.84 -12.84
C GLY A 19 -23.74 -3.86 -14.12
N ILE A 20 -23.16 -5.02 -14.48
CA ILE A 20 -22.45 -5.19 -15.75
C ILE A 20 -23.41 -5.14 -16.95
N SER A 21 -24.60 -5.74 -16.82
CA SER A 21 -25.58 -5.83 -17.93
C SER A 21 -26.29 -4.52 -18.26
N LYS A 22 -26.45 -3.64 -17.26
CA LYS A 22 -27.08 -2.32 -17.42
C LYS A 22 -26.08 -1.19 -17.58
N GLY A 23 -24.83 -1.39 -17.16
CA GLY A 23 -23.92 -0.28 -16.88
C GLY A 23 -24.38 0.49 -15.64
N ALA A 24 -23.70 1.61 -15.38
CA ALA A 24 -24.05 2.52 -14.30
C ALA A 24 -23.67 3.96 -14.71
N GLU A 25 -24.65 4.85 -14.81
CA GLU A 25 -24.45 6.25 -15.21
C GLU A 25 -23.62 7.04 -14.18
N GLN A 26 -23.68 6.63 -12.91
CA GLN A 26 -22.87 7.19 -11.83
C GLN A 26 -21.38 6.86 -11.99
N LEU A 27 -21.03 5.75 -12.66
CA LEU A 27 -19.66 5.31 -12.83
C LEU A 27 -19.08 5.85 -14.15
N ILE A 28 -18.33 6.94 -14.01
CA ILE A 28 -17.76 7.68 -15.14
C ILE A 28 -16.31 7.29 -15.41
N ASP A 29 -15.74 7.83 -16.49
CA ASP A 29 -14.36 7.60 -16.95
C ASP A 29 -14.05 6.13 -17.34
N VAL A 30 -15.09 5.28 -17.40
CA VAL A 30 -15.02 3.90 -17.89
C VAL A 30 -15.42 3.84 -19.37
N SER A 31 -14.50 3.44 -20.24
CA SER A 31 -14.78 3.27 -21.67
C SER A 31 -15.68 2.06 -21.95
N GLU A 32 -16.44 2.10 -23.04
CA GLU A 32 -17.20 0.95 -23.56
C GLU A 32 -16.31 -0.30 -23.75
N SER A 33 -15.08 -0.12 -24.27
CA SER A 33 -14.11 -1.20 -24.40
C SER A 33 -13.72 -1.84 -23.07
N THR A 34 -13.75 -1.08 -21.97
CA THR A 34 -13.48 -1.57 -20.62
C THR A 34 -14.70 -2.31 -20.06
N TRP A 35 -15.93 -1.83 -20.30
CA TRP A 35 -17.15 -2.56 -19.99
C TRP A 35 -17.23 -3.92 -20.71
N ILE A 36 -16.93 -3.95 -22.01
CA ILE A 36 -16.85 -5.19 -22.80
C ILE A 36 -15.77 -6.13 -22.26
N SER A 37 -14.61 -5.59 -21.86
CA SER A 37 -13.53 -6.39 -21.25
C SER A 37 -13.94 -6.96 -19.89
N LEU A 38 -14.64 -6.20 -19.05
CA LEU A 38 -15.19 -6.66 -17.77
C LEU A 38 -16.23 -7.77 -17.97
N ALA A 39 -17.20 -7.56 -18.87
CA ALA A 39 -18.23 -8.54 -19.19
C ALA A 39 -17.63 -9.87 -19.68
N LYS A 40 -16.59 -9.82 -20.52
CA LYS A 40 -15.83 -11.01 -20.93
C LYS A 40 -15.05 -11.66 -19.79
N SER A 41 -14.45 -10.86 -18.91
CA SER A 41 -13.65 -11.37 -17.79
C SER A 41 -14.49 -12.15 -16.78
N VAL A 42 -15.72 -11.73 -16.50
CA VAL A 42 -16.61 -12.43 -15.56
C VAL A 42 -17.24 -13.72 -16.10
N LEU A 43 -16.92 -14.12 -17.34
CA LEU A 43 -17.25 -15.46 -17.86
C LEU A 43 -16.26 -16.53 -17.41
N ASP A 44 -15.07 -16.15 -16.92
CA ASP A 44 -14.10 -17.06 -16.31
C ASP A 44 -14.41 -17.27 -14.82
N GLU A 45 -14.48 -18.53 -14.38
CA GLU A 45 -14.89 -18.94 -13.04
C GLU A 45 -14.01 -18.36 -11.93
N LYS A 46 -12.69 -18.23 -12.18
CA LYS A 46 -11.75 -17.64 -11.22
C LYS A 46 -11.92 -16.12 -11.13
N SER A 47 -12.13 -15.49 -12.28
CA SER A 47 -12.29 -14.04 -12.41
C SER A 47 -13.62 -13.54 -11.83
N ILE A 48 -14.74 -14.26 -12.04
CA ILE A 48 -16.03 -13.90 -11.43
C ILE A 48 -16.00 -13.98 -9.91
N HIS A 49 -15.26 -14.92 -9.32
CA HIS A 49 -15.11 -14.97 -7.86
C HIS A 49 -14.40 -13.72 -7.32
N ILE A 50 -13.29 -13.31 -7.95
CA ILE A 50 -12.54 -12.11 -7.56
C ILE A 50 -13.39 -10.85 -7.76
N ALA A 51 -14.12 -10.75 -8.87
CA ALA A 51 -15.03 -9.64 -9.14
C ALA A 51 -16.21 -9.60 -8.14
N SER A 52 -16.75 -10.75 -7.73
CA SER A 52 -17.81 -10.85 -6.73
C SER A 52 -17.34 -10.46 -5.32
N MET A 53 -16.11 -10.82 -4.95
CA MET A 53 -15.49 -10.33 -3.70
C MET A 53 -15.31 -8.81 -3.73
N ALA A 54 -14.89 -8.27 -4.88
CA ALA A 54 -14.74 -6.83 -5.05
C ALA A 54 -16.08 -6.08 -4.93
N PHE A 55 -17.14 -6.60 -5.56
CA PHE A 55 -18.51 -6.10 -5.38
C PHE A 55 -18.97 -6.12 -3.92
N LYS A 56 -18.70 -7.20 -3.19
CA LYS A 56 -19.01 -7.30 -1.75
C LYS A 56 -18.21 -6.29 -0.89
N ASN A 57 -17.02 -5.86 -1.31
CA ASN A 57 -16.30 -4.78 -0.64
C ASN A 57 -16.93 -3.41 -0.91
N GLY A 58 -17.38 -3.17 -2.15
CA GLY A 58 -18.16 -1.98 -2.50
C GLY A 58 -19.42 -1.86 -1.66
N ARG A 59 -20.17 -2.96 -1.51
CA ARG A 59 -21.39 -2.98 -0.70
C ARG A 59 -21.11 -2.76 0.80
N ALA A 60 -20.08 -3.38 1.35
CA ALA A 60 -19.69 -3.12 2.74
C ALA A 60 -19.27 -1.66 2.98
N PHE A 61 -18.69 -0.99 1.97
CA PHE A 61 -18.40 0.44 2.03
C PHE A 61 -19.64 1.32 1.86
N LEU A 62 -20.63 0.88 1.08
CA LEU A 62 -21.95 1.50 1.03
C LEU A 62 -22.63 1.47 2.41
N GLU A 63 -22.64 0.31 3.05
CA GLU A 63 -23.32 0.04 4.33
C GLU A 63 -22.60 0.67 5.55
N SER A 64 -21.27 0.83 5.51
CA SER A 64 -20.46 1.27 6.66
C SER A 64 -20.79 2.68 7.18
N SER A 65 -20.77 2.82 8.51
CA SER A 65 -20.86 4.06 9.29
C SER A 65 -19.70 5.04 9.00
N GLU A 66 -18.53 4.53 8.64
CA GLU A 66 -17.35 5.31 8.21
C GLU A 66 -17.29 5.49 6.68
N GLY A 67 -18.13 4.75 5.94
CA GLY A 67 -18.26 4.81 4.49
C GLY A 67 -19.43 5.69 4.04
N LEU A 68 -20.28 5.17 3.15
CA LEU A 68 -21.37 5.95 2.53
C LEU A 68 -22.67 5.97 3.35
N ARG A 69 -22.80 5.18 4.42
CA ARG A 69 -23.97 5.18 5.33
C ARG A 69 -25.31 4.89 4.63
N GLY A 70 -25.31 3.95 3.70
CA GLY A 70 -26.45 3.58 2.86
C GLY A 70 -26.79 4.58 1.75
N ARG A 71 -26.06 5.70 1.63
CA ARG A 71 -26.30 6.70 0.59
C ARG A 71 -25.68 6.27 -0.74
N THR A 72 -26.51 6.01 -1.74
CA THR A 72 -26.07 5.83 -3.13
C THR A 72 -25.28 7.06 -3.62
N PRO A 73 -24.05 6.88 -4.15
CA PRO A 73 -23.28 7.94 -4.78
C PRO A 73 -24.00 8.59 -5.96
N VAL A 74 -23.71 9.87 -6.20
CA VAL A 74 -24.10 10.56 -7.43
C VAL A 74 -23.07 10.29 -8.52
N ARG A 75 -21.78 10.19 -8.15
CA ARG A 75 -20.66 10.01 -9.07
C ARG A 75 -19.56 9.16 -8.44
N ILE A 76 -19.04 8.21 -9.21
CA ILE A 76 -17.79 7.50 -8.95
C ILE A 76 -16.90 7.71 -10.18
N SER A 77 -15.74 8.35 -10.01
CA SER A 77 -14.72 8.47 -11.04
C SER A 77 -13.70 7.35 -10.90
N TRP A 78 -13.44 6.62 -11.98
CA TRP A 78 -12.41 5.59 -12.05
C TRP A 78 -11.16 6.13 -12.73
N LYS A 79 -10.03 6.08 -12.02
CA LYS A 79 -8.75 6.61 -12.54
C LYS A 79 -8.20 5.79 -13.72
N GLY A 80 -8.54 4.50 -13.76
CA GLY A 80 -8.07 3.57 -14.78
C GLY A 80 -6.55 3.35 -14.77
N PRO A 81 -6.01 2.70 -15.81
CA PRO A 81 -4.58 2.35 -15.91
C PRO A 81 -3.69 3.56 -16.25
N THR A 82 -4.18 4.79 -16.12
CA THR A 82 -3.45 6.00 -16.52
C THR A 82 -2.52 6.46 -15.39
N ASN A 83 -1.22 6.54 -15.70
CA ASN A 83 -0.28 7.25 -14.84
C ASN A 83 -0.57 8.74 -14.98
N THR A 84 -1.08 9.37 -13.91
CA THR A 84 -1.29 10.82 -13.89
C THR A 84 0.06 11.54 -14.07
N PRO A 85 0.17 12.58 -14.92
CA PRO A 85 1.40 13.36 -15.04
C PRO A 85 1.75 14.08 -13.74
N GLY A 86 2.67 13.48 -12.96
CA GLY A 86 3.07 13.98 -11.64
C GLY A 86 3.55 12.85 -10.73
N GLN A 87 3.72 13.16 -9.44
CA GLN A 87 3.78 12.15 -8.40
C GLN A 87 2.35 11.85 -7.94
N ASP A 88 2.00 10.58 -7.81
CA ASP A 88 0.68 10.16 -7.32
C ASP A 88 0.54 10.47 -5.83
N LEU A 89 0.08 11.70 -5.54
CA LEU A 89 -0.04 12.25 -4.19
C LEU A 89 -1.03 11.47 -3.31
N ILE A 90 -2.01 10.80 -3.93
CA ILE A 90 -3.13 10.15 -3.25
C ILE A 90 -3.27 8.70 -3.74
N PRO A 91 -3.31 7.70 -2.84
CA PRO A 91 -3.61 6.31 -3.17
C PRO A 91 -5.12 6.14 -3.42
N ALA A 92 -5.60 6.55 -4.59
CA ALA A 92 -7.01 6.38 -4.99
C ALA A 92 -7.11 5.85 -6.41
N ASP A 93 -7.84 4.75 -6.56
CA ASP A 93 -8.21 4.13 -7.82
C ASP A 93 -9.66 4.49 -8.20
N LEU A 94 -10.49 4.80 -7.19
CA LEU A 94 -11.83 5.39 -7.30
C LEU A 94 -11.93 6.67 -6.45
N VAL A 95 -12.67 7.66 -6.96
CA VAL A 95 -13.06 8.87 -6.23
C VAL A 95 -14.58 8.99 -6.24
N VAL A 96 -15.20 8.95 -5.06
CA VAL A 96 -16.67 8.97 -4.89
C VAL A 96 -17.13 10.35 -4.42
N ASP A 97 -18.03 10.97 -5.20
CA ASP A 97 -18.62 12.29 -4.97
C ASP A 97 -17.60 13.41 -4.63
N TYR A 98 -16.35 13.29 -5.12
CA TYR A 98 -15.20 14.14 -4.77
C TYR A 98 -14.77 14.13 -3.29
N VAL A 99 -15.38 13.29 -2.44
CA VAL A 99 -15.15 13.26 -0.99
C VAL A 99 -14.40 12.00 -0.59
N TYR A 100 -14.86 10.81 -1.00
CA TYR A 100 -14.26 9.56 -0.56
C TYR A 100 -13.22 9.06 -1.57
N LEU A 101 -12.03 8.77 -1.05
CA LEU A 101 -10.88 8.29 -1.80
C LEU A 101 -10.72 6.80 -1.52
N VAL A 102 -10.77 5.95 -2.54
CA VAL A 102 -10.76 4.49 -2.37
C VAL A 102 -9.61 3.89 -3.19
N SER A 103 -8.71 3.19 -2.52
CA SER A 103 -7.74 2.31 -3.17
C SER A 103 -8.26 0.87 -3.21
N CYS A 104 -8.12 0.24 -4.37
CA CYS A 104 -8.55 -1.11 -4.66
C CYS A 104 -7.34 -2.06 -4.66
N LYS A 105 -7.14 -2.84 -3.59
CA LYS A 105 -5.95 -3.67 -3.42
C LYS A 105 -6.25 -5.16 -3.28
N TYR A 106 -6.08 -5.89 -4.38
CA TYR A 106 -6.38 -7.32 -4.46
C TYR A 106 -5.08 -8.14 -4.63
N LEU A 107 -4.86 -9.11 -3.75
CA LEU A 107 -3.84 -10.18 -3.85
C LEU A 107 -2.35 -9.76 -3.91
N SER A 108 -2.03 -8.47 -3.74
CA SER A 108 -0.64 -7.96 -3.74
C SER A 108 -0.15 -7.59 -2.34
N LYS A 109 1.01 -8.15 -1.93
CA LYS A 109 1.73 -7.76 -0.69
C LYS A 109 2.56 -6.48 -0.84
N ASN A 110 2.90 -6.10 -2.06
CA ASN A 110 3.65 -4.86 -2.35
C ASN A 110 2.77 -3.64 -2.02
N ILE A 111 3.32 -2.65 -1.32
CA ILE A 111 2.63 -1.39 -0.99
C ILE A 111 2.83 -0.34 -2.09
N MET A 112 4.06 -0.18 -2.58
CA MET A 112 4.40 0.72 -3.67
C MET A 112 5.66 0.29 -4.42
N ASN A 113 5.81 0.83 -5.63
CA ASN A 113 7.05 0.80 -6.40
C ASN A 113 7.60 2.23 -6.51
N GLY A 114 8.92 2.38 -6.53
CA GLY A 114 9.60 3.64 -6.81
C GLY A 114 10.96 3.40 -7.45
N SER A 115 11.67 4.47 -7.83
CA SER A 115 13.10 4.33 -8.11
C SER A 115 13.87 4.23 -6.77
N PRO A 116 14.99 3.49 -6.71
CA PRO A 116 15.81 3.41 -5.50
C PRO A 116 16.20 4.79 -4.94
N SER A 117 16.59 5.74 -5.81
CA SER A 117 16.89 7.13 -5.39
C SER A 117 15.70 7.83 -4.74
N HIS A 118 14.47 7.56 -5.20
CA HIS A 118 13.27 8.13 -4.60
C HIS A 118 12.97 7.53 -3.21
N VAL A 119 13.21 6.23 -3.02
CA VAL A 119 13.04 5.56 -1.72
C VAL A 119 14.14 5.96 -0.74
N PHE A 120 15.40 5.75 -1.10
CA PHE A 120 16.52 5.78 -0.17
C PHE A 120 17.17 7.16 0.03
N GLU A 121 17.08 8.07 -0.95
CA GLU A 121 17.64 9.43 -0.82
C GLU A 121 16.56 10.49 -0.63
N GLN A 122 15.45 10.37 -1.36
CA GLN A 122 14.34 11.33 -1.27
C GLN A 122 13.32 10.92 -0.21
N GLN A 123 13.42 9.73 0.39
CA GLN A 123 12.54 9.28 1.49
C GLN A 123 11.06 9.33 1.11
N LEU A 124 10.76 8.99 -0.16
CA LEU A 124 9.42 9.09 -0.76
C LEU A 124 8.82 10.52 -0.73
N SER A 125 9.64 11.56 -0.55
CA SER A 125 9.16 12.94 -0.55
C SER A 125 8.88 13.43 -1.97
N ASN A 126 7.85 14.28 -2.10
CA ASN A 126 7.45 14.89 -3.36
C ASN A 126 8.40 16.04 -3.74
N ARG A 127 9.64 15.68 -4.07
CA ARG A 127 10.70 16.58 -4.54
C ARG A 127 10.99 16.32 -6.01
N PRO A 128 11.33 17.37 -6.81
CA PRO A 128 11.76 17.19 -8.19
C PRO A 128 12.91 16.18 -8.28
N THR A 129 12.71 15.13 -9.07
CA THR A 129 13.71 14.09 -9.29
C THR A 129 14.86 14.67 -10.12
N LYS A 130 15.97 15.01 -9.45
CA LYS A 130 17.25 15.19 -10.16
C LYS A 130 17.56 13.91 -10.94
N LYS A 131 18.11 14.05 -12.15
CA LYS A 131 18.51 12.93 -13.00
C LYS A 131 19.66 12.17 -12.31
N THR A 132 19.34 11.11 -11.56
CA THR A 132 20.34 10.32 -10.83
C THR A 132 21.05 9.33 -11.76
N SER A 133 22.29 8.98 -11.41
CA SER A 133 22.98 7.83 -11.98
C SER A 133 22.22 6.53 -11.72
N ASP A 134 22.60 5.45 -12.41
CA ASP A 134 22.09 4.12 -12.14
C ASP A 134 22.40 3.72 -10.67
N TRP A 135 21.41 3.15 -9.98
CA TRP A 135 21.56 2.84 -8.55
C TRP A 135 22.65 1.80 -8.30
N TYR A 136 22.75 0.77 -9.13
CA TYR A 136 23.72 -0.29 -8.94
C TYR A 136 25.15 0.21 -9.19
N GLN A 137 25.35 1.05 -10.21
CA GLN A 137 26.64 1.75 -10.42
C GLN A 137 26.99 2.66 -9.23
N LYS A 138 25.99 3.25 -8.57
CA LYS A 138 26.20 4.13 -7.42
C LYS A 138 26.59 3.39 -6.13
N VAL A 139 26.06 2.18 -5.91
CA VAL A 139 26.23 1.47 -4.62
C VAL A 139 27.10 0.22 -4.67
N ALA A 140 27.36 -0.35 -5.85
CA ALA A 140 28.09 -1.60 -6.01
C ALA A 140 28.74 -1.71 -7.42
N LEU A 141 29.51 -0.69 -7.83
CA LEU A 141 30.09 -0.64 -9.18
C LEU A 141 31.02 -1.82 -9.47
N VAL A 142 31.90 -2.15 -8.52
CA VAL A 142 32.93 -3.20 -8.70
C VAL A 142 32.28 -4.57 -8.86
N GLU A 143 31.28 -4.87 -8.02
CA GLU A 143 30.53 -6.11 -8.05
C GLU A 143 29.62 -6.19 -9.28
N LEU A 144 29.05 -5.06 -9.72
CA LEU A 144 28.26 -4.96 -10.94
C LEU A 144 29.09 -5.23 -12.20
N GLU A 145 30.30 -4.65 -12.29
CA GLU A 145 31.21 -4.86 -13.42
C GLU A 145 31.72 -6.30 -13.46
N ARG A 146 32.14 -6.88 -12.32
CA ARG A 146 32.56 -8.28 -12.21
C ARG A 146 31.43 -9.26 -12.55
N LEU A 147 30.22 -9.01 -12.07
CA LEU A 147 29.03 -9.79 -12.43
C LEU A 147 28.73 -9.71 -13.92
N TYR A 148 28.80 -8.51 -14.51
CA TYR A 148 28.58 -8.32 -15.94
C TYR A 148 29.63 -9.02 -16.79
N GLU A 149 30.91 -8.93 -16.43
CA GLU A 149 32.01 -9.56 -17.16
C GLU A 149 31.80 -11.09 -17.23
N CYS A 150 31.58 -11.74 -16.09
CA CYS A 150 31.29 -13.17 -16.01
C CYS A 150 30.01 -13.54 -16.79
N PHE A 151 28.90 -12.84 -16.58
CA PHE A 151 27.65 -13.07 -17.31
C PHE A 151 27.82 -12.90 -18.84
N SER A 152 28.61 -11.92 -19.27
CA SER A 152 28.91 -11.70 -20.70
C SER A 152 29.80 -12.80 -21.28
N HIS A 153 30.69 -13.39 -20.46
CA HIS A 153 31.52 -14.52 -20.82
C HIS A 153 30.71 -15.81 -20.98
N GLU A 154 29.79 -16.07 -20.04
CA GLU A 154 28.93 -17.27 -20.05
C GLU A 154 27.94 -17.32 -21.22
N LEU A 155 27.50 -16.16 -21.72
CA LEU A 155 26.60 -16.07 -22.88
C LEU A 155 27.35 -15.98 -24.23
N ARG A 156 28.68 -16.13 -24.25
CA ARG A 156 29.46 -16.19 -25.50
C ARG A 156 29.01 -17.39 -26.33
N GLY A 157 28.49 -17.11 -27.53
CA GLY A 157 27.95 -18.12 -28.45
C GLY A 157 26.42 -18.06 -28.57
N GLU A 158 25.70 -17.61 -27.53
CA GLU A 158 24.26 -17.31 -27.64
C GLU A 158 24.02 -15.91 -28.18
N ILE A 159 24.73 -14.90 -27.64
CA ILE A 159 24.60 -13.50 -28.03
C ILE A 159 25.96 -12.78 -27.99
N ASN A 160 26.15 -11.81 -28.88
CA ASN A 160 27.34 -10.96 -28.88
C ASN A 160 27.14 -9.77 -27.93
N LEU A 161 27.68 -9.87 -26.71
CA LEU A 161 27.72 -8.81 -25.72
C LEU A 161 29.09 -8.13 -25.69
N PRO A 162 29.16 -6.80 -25.49
CA PRO A 162 30.44 -6.13 -25.27
C PRO A 162 31.08 -6.57 -23.95
N SER A 163 32.40 -6.49 -23.83
CA SER A 163 33.11 -6.88 -22.61
C SER A 163 32.93 -5.93 -21.41
N LYS A 164 32.40 -4.72 -21.64
CA LYS A 164 32.15 -3.72 -20.60
C LYS A 164 30.69 -3.28 -20.55
N LEU A 165 30.14 -3.19 -19.35
CA LEU A 165 28.74 -2.79 -19.12
C LEU A 165 28.44 -1.38 -19.67
N SER A 166 29.42 -0.47 -19.62
CA SER A 166 29.32 0.90 -20.17
C SER A 166 29.10 0.95 -21.68
N MET A 167 29.40 -0.14 -22.41
CA MET A 167 29.21 -0.26 -23.85
C MET A 167 27.89 -0.96 -24.23
N LEU A 168 27.07 -1.38 -23.25
CA LEU A 168 25.85 -2.16 -23.48
C LEU A 168 24.73 -1.34 -24.16
N SER A 169 24.57 -1.55 -25.47
CA SER A 169 23.62 -0.83 -26.32
C SER A 169 22.14 -1.21 -26.07
N SER A 170 21.24 -0.43 -26.65
CA SER A 170 19.79 -0.74 -26.69
C SER A 170 19.50 -2.05 -27.43
N GLU A 171 20.29 -2.35 -28.46
CA GLU A 171 20.19 -3.55 -29.30
C GLU A 171 20.61 -4.79 -28.50
N ASN A 172 21.73 -4.73 -27.78
CA ASN A 172 22.13 -5.80 -26.86
C ASN A 172 21.04 -6.08 -25.80
N LYS A 173 20.40 -5.03 -25.26
CA LYS A 173 19.29 -5.16 -24.30
C LYS A 173 18.03 -5.76 -24.92
N LYS A 174 17.77 -5.55 -26.22
CA LYS A 174 16.68 -6.23 -26.94
C LYS A 174 16.95 -7.72 -27.07
N GLU A 175 18.17 -8.12 -27.45
CA GLU A 175 18.55 -9.53 -27.55
C GLU A 175 18.50 -10.23 -26.19
N LEU A 176 19.04 -9.61 -25.13
CA LEU A 176 18.95 -10.12 -23.75
C LEU A 176 17.50 -10.39 -23.29
N LYS A 177 16.55 -9.52 -23.66
CA LYS A 177 15.12 -9.72 -23.34
C LYS A 177 14.53 -10.94 -24.05
N LYS A 178 15.02 -11.32 -25.25
CA LYS A 178 14.52 -12.49 -25.98
C LYS A 178 14.88 -13.81 -25.28
N LEU A 179 16.05 -13.89 -24.65
CA LEU A 179 16.53 -15.08 -23.93
C LEU A 179 15.65 -15.46 -22.72
N LYS A 180 14.90 -14.51 -22.14
CA LYS A 180 13.97 -14.73 -21.01
C LYS A 180 14.61 -15.49 -19.82
N LEU A 181 15.90 -15.25 -19.57
CA LEU A 181 16.70 -15.98 -18.57
C LEU A 181 16.09 -15.89 -17.17
N LYS A 182 15.51 -17.00 -16.69
CA LYS A 182 14.96 -17.12 -15.33
C LYS A 182 16.08 -17.13 -14.29
N LYS A 183 17.03 -18.08 -14.42
CA LYS A 183 18.20 -18.20 -13.54
C LYS A 183 19.38 -17.37 -14.04
N TRP A 184 20.43 -17.27 -13.24
CA TRP A 184 21.75 -16.85 -13.70
C TRP A 184 22.47 -18.07 -14.29
N PRO A 185 23.24 -17.92 -15.38
CA PRO A 185 24.14 -18.96 -15.85
C PRO A 185 25.29 -19.21 -14.85
N GLY A 186 25.99 -20.34 -15.06
CA GLY A 186 27.22 -20.80 -14.38
C GLY A 186 27.61 -20.18 -13.03
N GLU A 187 28.80 -19.62 -13.01
CA GLU A 187 29.45 -18.92 -11.91
C GLU A 187 28.85 -17.53 -11.67
N SER A 188 28.21 -16.90 -12.69
CA SER A 188 27.53 -15.61 -12.49
C SER A 188 26.40 -15.68 -11.46
N SER A 189 25.87 -16.87 -11.18
CA SER A 189 24.94 -17.08 -10.05
C SER A 189 25.57 -16.85 -8.66
N ALA A 190 26.87 -17.12 -8.47
CA ALA A 190 27.55 -16.87 -7.20
C ALA A 190 27.92 -15.38 -7.08
N LEU A 191 28.48 -14.80 -8.14
CA LEU A 191 28.79 -13.37 -8.22
C LEU A 191 27.55 -12.48 -8.05
N TYR A 192 26.37 -12.96 -8.47
CA TYR A 192 25.12 -12.25 -8.25
C TYR A 192 24.73 -12.19 -6.76
N LEU A 193 25.07 -13.19 -5.95
CA LEU A 193 24.83 -13.15 -4.50
C LEU A 193 25.80 -12.16 -3.82
N GLU A 194 27.06 -12.13 -4.24
CA GLU A 194 28.05 -11.12 -3.79
C GLU A 194 27.56 -9.70 -4.12
N PHE A 195 27.16 -9.46 -5.37
CA PHE A 195 26.56 -8.20 -5.83
C PHE A 195 25.28 -7.85 -5.05
N ALA A 196 24.38 -8.81 -4.83
CA ALA A 196 23.15 -8.59 -4.08
C ALA A 196 23.42 -8.17 -2.64
N GLN A 197 24.43 -8.77 -1.99
CA GLN A 197 24.88 -8.40 -0.67
C GLN A 197 25.48 -6.98 -0.65
N ALA A 198 26.43 -6.69 -1.55
CA ALA A 198 27.07 -5.37 -1.65
C ALA A 198 26.06 -4.23 -1.87
N VAL A 199 25.11 -4.42 -2.80
CA VAL A 199 24.01 -3.47 -3.03
C VAL A 199 23.17 -3.26 -1.77
N SER A 200 22.86 -4.33 -1.03
CA SER A 200 22.04 -4.27 0.18
C SER A 200 22.76 -3.50 1.30
N GLU A 201 24.01 -3.86 1.61
CA GLU A 201 24.81 -3.22 2.65
C GLU A 201 25.10 -1.75 2.35
N ASN A 202 25.47 -1.42 1.11
CA ASN A 202 25.79 -0.04 0.75
C ASN A 202 24.54 0.82 0.61
N THR A 203 23.38 0.25 0.24
CA THR A 203 22.09 0.94 0.34
C THR A 203 21.71 1.22 1.79
N VAL A 204 21.89 0.27 2.71
CA VAL A 204 21.63 0.47 4.16
C VAL A 204 22.46 1.62 4.71
N LYS A 205 23.78 1.64 4.46
CA LYS A 205 24.68 2.71 4.89
C LYS A 205 24.22 4.08 4.38
N LEU A 206 23.77 4.16 3.12
CA LEU A 206 23.23 5.39 2.53
C LEU A 206 21.88 5.80 3.14
N TRP A 207 20.96 4.85 3.37
CA TRP A 207 19.62 5.14 3.87
C TRP A 207 19.66 5.60 5.33
N GLN A 208 20.43 4.91 6.19
CA GLN A 208 20.73 5.33 7.56
C GLN A 208 21.34 6.74 7.60
N LYS A 209 22.31 7.03 6.73
CA LYS A 209 22.93 8.37 6.60
C LYS A 209 21.93 9.45 6.19
N SER A 210 20.89 9.11 5.42
CA SER A 210 19.84 10.07 5.03
C SER A 210 18.83 10.35 6.15
N LEU A 211 18.66 9.43 7.12
CA LEU A 211 17.62 9.43 8.16
C LEU A 211 18.17 9.60 9.59
N PRO A 212 18.93 10.68 9.90
CA PRO A 212 19.57 10.83 11.22
C PRO A 212 18.59 11.21 12.35
N LYS A 213 17.32 11.51 12.06
CA LYS A 213 16.34 12.01 13.04
C LYS A 213 15.06 11.19 13.03
N LEU A 214 14.55 10.89 14.23
CA LEU A 214 13.31 10.16 14.45
C LEU A 214 12.10 10.81 13.75
N VAL A 215 12.05 12.14 13.65
CA VAL A 215 10.99 12.89 12.94
C VAL A 215 11.01 12.63 11.42
N ASP A 216 12.19 12.44 10.82
CA ASP A 216 12.31 12.13 9.39
C ASP A 216 12.04 10.64 9.13
N GLN A 217 12.41 9.77 10.08
CA GLN A 217 12.03 8.34 10.10
C GLN A 217 10.51 8.15 10.22
N GLU A 218 9.82 8.90 11.07
CA GLU A 218 8.35 8.88 11.21
C GLU A 218 7.65 9.30 9.91
N ARG A 219 8.11 10.41 9.30
CA ARG A 219 7.60 10.87 8.01
C ARG A 219 7.81 9.85 6.89
N LEU A 220 8.94 9.14 6.90
CA LEU A 220 9.19 8.05 5.97
C LEU A 220 8.26 6.85 6.24
N LEU A 221 8.09 6.45 7.51
CA LEU A 221 7.21 5.35 7.90
C LEU A 221 5.78 5.60 7.39
N TRP A 222 5.22 6.79 7.60
CA TRP A 222 3.89 7.14 7.08
C TRP A 222 3.79 7.00 5.56
N ARG A 223 4.80 7.47 4.82
CA ARG A 223 4.85 7.31 3.35
C ARG A 223 4.95 5.84 2.95
N MET A 224 5.77 5.05 3.64
CA MET A 224 5.89 3.60 3.41
C MET A 224 4.59 2.85 3.74
N LEU A 225 3.81 3.34 4.71
CA LEU A 225 2.45 2.91 5.02
C LEU A 225 1.37 3.63 4.17
N ARG A 226 1.76 4.42 3.16
CA ARG A 226 0.88 5.22 2.27
C ARG A 226 -0.15 6.12 2.98
N MET A 227 0.07 6.48 4.23
CA MET A 227 -0.76 7.48 4.93
C MET A 227 -0.63 8.82 4.20
N ALA A 228 -1.76 9.32 3.71
CA ALA A 228 -1.87 10.59 3.02
C ALA A 228 -2.37 11.68 3.97
N ASP A 229 -2.23 12.95 3.59
CA ASP A 229 -2.75 14.08 4.37
C ASP A 229 -4.29 14.14 4.40
N VAL A 230 -4.96 13.24 3.66
CA VAL A 230 -6.40 13.03 3.61
C VAL A 230 -6.74 11.57 3.89
N THR A 231 -7.84 11.35 4.60
CA THR A 231 -8.37 10.01 4.90
C THR A 231 -8.78 9.31 3.60
N TYR A 232 -8.39 8.04 3.46
CA TYR A 232 -8.78 7.20 2.34
C TYR A 232 -9.08 5.77 2.80
N PHE A 233 -9.73 4.99 1.94
CA PHE A 233 -10.22 3.66 2.23
C PHE A 233 -9.50 2.62 1.38
N LEU A 234 -9.10 1.52 1.99
CA LEU A 234 -8.44 0.40 1.36
C LEU A 234 -9.43 -0.77 1.26
N LEU A 235 -10.01 -0.95 0.08
CA LEU A 235 -10.95 -2.01 -0.25
C LEU A 235 -10.25 -3.07 -1.09
N GLY A 236 -10.39 -4.35 -0.76
CA GLY A 236 -9.48 -5.34 -1.33
C GLY A 236 -9.65 -6.76 -0.83
N ALA A 237 -8.62 -7.57 -1.05
CA ALA A 237 -8.56 -8.93 -0.53
C ALA A 237 -7.10 -9.35 -0.28
N LYS A 238 -6.81 -9.85 0.93
CA LYS A 238 -5.54 -10.53 1.26
C LYS A 238 -5.44 -11.86 0.53
N SER A 239 -6.55 -12.59 0.47
CA SER A 239 -6.73 -13.87 -0.19
C SER A 239 -8.17 -13.97 -0.71
N VAL A 240 -8.46 -15.03 -1.48
CA VAL A 240 -9.81 -15.34 -2.00
C VAL A 240 -10.90 -15.34 -0.89
N SER A 241 -10.54 -15.71 0.34
CA SER A 241 -11.46 -15.80 1.49
C SER A 241 -11.33 -14.66 2.52
N SER A 242 -10.36 -13.76 2.36
CA SER A 242 -10.04 -12.74 3.37
C SER A 242 -10.17 -11.33 2.76
N PRO A 243 -11.32 -10.66 2.91
CA PRO A 243 -11.52 -9.30 2.44
C PRO A 243 -10.67 -8.32 3.25
N LEU A 244 -10.34 -7.21 2.60
CA LEU A 244 -9.61 -6.08 3.17
C LEU A 244 -10.52 -4.86 3.07
N ARG A 245 -10.86 -4.27 4.22
CA ARG A 245 -11.86 -3.18 4.32
C ARG A 245 -11.44 -2.23 5.44
N LEU A 246 -10.52 -1.33 5.14
CA LEU A 246 -9.87 -0.49 6.16
C LEU A 246 -10.00 0.99 5.80
N ARG A 247 -10.28 1.85 6.79
CA ARG A 247 -9.98 3.28 6.74
C ARG A 247 -8.52 3.47 7.14
N VAL A 248 -7.77 4.29 6.39
CA VAL A 248 -6.39 4.63 6.72
C VAL A 248 -6.35 6.04 7.31
N ALA A 249 -5.67 6.15 8.46
CA ALA A 249 -5.47 7.39 9.20
C ALA A 249 -4.63 8.40 8.41
N THR A 250 -4.91 9.68 8.64
CA THR A 250 -3.95 10.75 8.30
C THR A 250 -2.78 10.76 9.29
N PRO A 251 -1.62 11.34 8.94
CA PRO A 251 -0.52 11.58 9.88
C PRO A 251 -0.92 12.30 11.18
N TRP A 252 -1.93 13.17 11.13
CA TRP A 252 -2.47 13.86 12.31
C TRP A 252 -3.28 12.95 13.22
N GLU A 253 -4.18 12.13 12.65
CA GLU A 253 -4.89 11.10 13.41
C GLU A 253 -3.93 10.06 13.99
N TRP A 254 -2.88 9.72 13.24
CA TRP A 254 -1.85 8.79 13.68
C TRP A 254 -1.14 9.31 14.94
N ARG A 255 -0.60 10.55 14.92
CA ARG A 255 0.09 11.15 16.07
C ARG A 255 -0.76 11.33 17.33
N LYS A 256 -2.09 11.36 17.21
CA LYS A 256 -2.98 11.39 18.38
C LYS A 256 -3.01 10.07 19.15
N ASN A 257 -2.77 8.96 18.46
CA ASN A 257 -2.97 7.61 19.00
C ASN A 257 -1.66 6.82 19.08
N PHE A 258 -0.63 7.24 18.35
CA PHE A 258 0.61 6.49 18.17
C PHE A 258 1.86 7.39 18.23
N GLU A 259 2.97 6.81 18.67
CA GLU A 259 4.27 7.47 18.74
C GLU A 259 5.37 6.54 18.23
N LEU A 260 6.20 6.99 17.28
CA LEU A 260 7.37 6.22 16.85
C LEU A 260 8.48 6.29 17.92
N LYS A 261 8.97 5.13 18.37
CA LYS A 261 10.07 5.02 19.33
C LYS A 261 11.42 4.68 18.70
N ALA A 262 11.43 3.83 17.68
CA ALA A 262 12.64 3.47 16.95
C ALA A 262 12.33 3.11 15.50
N PHE A 263 13.28 3.36 14.60
CA PHE A 263 13.25 2.89 13.22
C PHE A 263 14.63 2.34 12.84
N GLU A 264 14.73 1.02 12.72
CA GLU A 264 15.95 0.29 12.42
C GLU A 264 15.97 -0.14 10.95
N ILE A 265 17.15 -0.11 10.35
CA ILE A 265 17.39 -0.45 8.94
C ILE A 265 18.60 -1.35 8.88
N PHE A 266 18.48 -2.51 8.21
CA PHE A 266 19.58 -3.46 8.08
C PHE A 266 19.52 -4.24 6.76
N SER A 267 20.67 -4.76 6.34
CA SER A 267 20.78 -5.63 5.16
C SER A 267 20.46 -7.06 5.55
N LYS A 268 19.89 -7.84 4.63
CA LYS A 268 19.75 -9.27 4.78
C LYS A 268 20.24 -9.98 3.53
N GLN A 269 21.10 -10.99 3.73
CA GLN A 269 21.53 -11.85 2.64
C GLN A 269 20.31 -12.59 2.09
N SER A 270 20.05 -12.44 0.79
CA SER A 270 18.90 -13.03 0.11
C SER A 270 19.22 -13.25 -1.37
N GLY A 271 18.34 -13.96 -2.09
CA GLY A 271 18.50 -14.20 -3.54
C GLY A 271 18.34 -12.96 -4.42
N GLN A 272 18.25 -11.76 -3.86
CA GLN A 272 18.25 -10.48 -4.54
C GLN A 272 18.62 -9.34 -3.57
N PRO A 273 19.02 -8.15 -4.06
CA PRO A 273 19.28 -7.02 -3.18
C PRO A 273 18.04 -6.66 -2.34
N ARG A 274 18.18 -6.67 -1.02
CA ARG A 274 17.08 -6.53 -0.06
C ARG A 274 17.51 -5.78 1.19
N VAL A 275 16.73 -4.76 1.52
CA VAL A 275 16.91 -3.93 2.72
C VAL A 275 15.71 -4.13 3.63
N GLU A 276 15.94 -4.59 4.85
CA GLU A 276 14.92 -4.78 5.87
C GLU A 276 14.75 -3.49 6.69
N TRP A 277 13.57 -3.31 7.27
CA TRP A 277 13.30 -2.26 8.24
C TRP A 277 12.38 -2.75 9.35
N VAL A 278 12.55 -2.19 10.54
CA VAL A 278 11.70 -2.42 11.72
C VAL A 278 11.34 -1.08 12.33
N ALA A 279 10.06 -0.85 12.60
CA ALA A 279 9.59 0.33 13.33
C ALA A 279 8.91 -0.09 14.63
N VAL A 280 9.34 0.50 15.75
CA VAL A 280 8.75 0.28 17.08
C VAL A 280 7.80 1.43 17.37
N VAL A 281 6.50 1.15 17.46
CA VAL A 281 5.43 2.15 17.61
C VAL A 281 4.67 1.89 18.90
N ASN A 282 4.56 2.89 19.77
CA ASN A 282 3.68 2.81 20.92
C ASN A 282 2.24 3.15 20.51
N ASP A 283 1.28 2.31 20.91
CA ASP A 283 -0.16 2.62 20.95
C ASP A 283 -0.45 3.31 22.30
N LEU A 284 -0.79 4.60 22.24
CA LEU A 284 -1.00 5.45 23.41
C LEU A 284 -2.29 5.10 24.17
N GLY A 285 -3.32 4.63 23.46
CA GLY A 285 -4.59 4.23 24.06
C GLY A 285 -4.48 2.88 24.76
N LYS A 286 -3.84 1.89 24.10
CA LYS A 286 -3.66 0.53 24.64
C LYS A 286 -2.42 0.36 25.51
N LYS A 287 -1.55 1.38 25.60
CA LYS A 287 -0.30 1.38 26.36
C LYS A 287 0.63 0.19 26.03
N MET A 288 0.72 -0.16 24.75
CA MET A 288 1.53 -1.29 24.26
C MET A 288 2.47 -0.87 23.13
N SER A 289 3.57 -1.61 22.96
CA SER A 289 4.50 -1.45 21.84
C SER A 289 4.16 -2.43 20.72
N ILE A 290 4.12 -1.92 19.49
CA ILE A 290 3.82 -2.66 18.26
C ILE A 290 5.07 -2.62 17.36
N ASN A 291 5.56 -3.79 16.99
CA ASN A 291 6.68 -3.91 16.06
C ASN A 291 6.16 -4.10 14.63
N LEU A 292 6.40 -3.10 13.79
CA LEU A 292 6.15 -3.17 12.35
C LEU A 292 7.42 -3.61 11.64
N THR A 293 7.28 -4.52 10.68
CA THR A 293 8.38 -5.08 9.89
C THR A 293 8.05 -5.08 8.42
N GLY A 294 9.07 -4.87 7.60
CA GLY A 294 8.95 -4.98 6.15
C GLY A 294 10.31 -4.87 5.47
N HIS A 295 10.27 -4.79 4.15
CA HIS A 295 11.48 -4.75 3.35
C HIS A 295 11.31 -3.98 2.04
N VAL A 296 12.45 -3.60 1.46
CA VAL A 296 12.56 -3.04 0.12
C VAL A 296 13.42 -3.97 -0.72
N GLU A 297 12.87 -4.50 -1.81
CA GLU A 297 13.61 -5.29 -2.81
C GLU A 297 14.07 -4.36 -3.94
N ILE A 298 15.33 -4.45 -4.36
CA ILE A 298 15.87 -3.67 -5.48
C ILE A 298 16.19 -4.63 -6.62
N ARG A 299 15.55 -4.43 -7.78
CA ARG A 299 15.62 -5.36 -8.91
C ARG A 299 15.61 -4.62 -10.25
N TRP A 300 16.24 -5.18 -11.29
CA TRP A 300 16.16 -4.61 -12.63
C TRP A 300 14.72 -4.58 -13.15
N SER A 301 14.27 -3.43 -13.64
CA SER A 301 13.07 -3.38 -14.47
C SER A 301 13.31 -4.13 -15.79
N HIS A 302 12.33 -4.93 -16.21
CA HIS A 302 12.33 -5.66 -17.49
C HIS A 302 13.50 -6.63 -17.75
N GLY A 303 14.15 -7.15 -16.71
CA GLY A 303 15.13 -8.25 -16.80
C GLY A 303 16.59 -7.84 -16.54
N LYS A 304 17.47 -8.84 -16.37
CA LYS A 304 18.89 -8.66 -16.02
C LYS A 304 19.58 -7.71 -17.00
N PHE A 305 20.20 -6.64 -16.50
CA PHE A 305 20.85 -5.55 -17.28
C PHE A 305 19.96 -4.78 -18.29
N CYS A 306 18.64 -4.99 -18.30
CA CYS A 306 17.76 -4.57 -19.39
C CYS A 306 16.96 -3.28 -19.16
N GLY A 307 17.01 -2.72 -17.94
CA GLY A 307 16.34 -1.49 -17.55
C GLY A 307 16.91 -0.96 -16.23
N SER A 308 16.57 0.27 -15.86
CA SER A 308 17.00 0.84 -14.57
C SER A 308 16.42 0.04 -13.39
N PRO A 309 17.10 -0.02 -12.23
CA PRO A 309 16.56 -0.69 -11.06
C PRO A 309 15.28 -0.02 -10.56
N GLU A 310 14.30 -0.83 -10.17
CA GLU A 310 13.13 -0.45 -9.39
C GLU A 310 13.29 -0.91 -7.94
N ALA A 311 12.76 -0.13 -6.99
CA ALA A 311 12.64 -0.48 -5.59
C ALA A 311 11.17 -0.82 -5.29
N LYS A 312 10.94 -1.97 -4.66
CA LYS A 312 9.61 -2.47 -4.30
C LYS A 312 9.48 -2.54 -2.79
N ILE A 313 8.53 -1.79 -2.24
CA ILE A 313 8.29 -1.73 -0.80
C ILE A 313 7.22 -2.75 -0.42
N TYR A 314 7.54 -3.58 0.55
CA TYR A 314 6.68 -4.59 1.14
C TYR A 314 6.56 -4.35 2.64
N LEU A 315 5.43 -4.76 3.18
CA LEU A 315 5.19 -4.89 4.61
C LEU A 315 5.02 -6.38 4.91
N ASP A 316 5.75 -6.86 5.91
CA ASP A 316 5.69 -8.24 6.38
C ASP A 316 4.74 -8.39 7.57
N SER A 317 4.50 -7.31 8.33
CA SER A 317 3.44 -7.25 9.35
C SER A 317 2.02 -7.44 8.76
N PRO A 318 1.10 -8.09 9.50
CA PRO A 318 -0.30 -8.16 9.12
C PRO A 318 -0.95 -6.77 8.99
N ILE A 319 -1.62 -6.52 7.87
CA ILE A 319 -2.18 -5.20 7.50
C ILE A 319 -3.31 -4.70 8.42
N ASP A 320 -3.94 -5.62 9.14
CA ASP A 320 -4.96 -5.44 10.18
C ASP A 320 -4.37 -5.14 11.57
N GLY A 321 -3.05 -5.29 11.74
CA GLY A 321 -2.32 -4.89 12.94
C GLY A 321 -1.51 -3.59 12.78
N ILE A 322 -1.70 -2.84 11.69
CA ILE A 322 -0.94 -1.60 11.46
C ILE A 322 -1.55 -0.44 12.29
N PRO A 323 -0.75 0.27 13.10
CA PRO A 323 -1.09 1.57 13.68
C PRO A 323 -1.70 2.54 12.65
N GLY A 324 -2.94 2.95 12.88
CA GLY A 324 -3.68 3.86 11.99
C GLY A 324 -4.40 3.18 10.82
N TYR A 325 -4.53 1.86 10.79
CA TYR A 325 -5.41 1.14 9.86
C TYR A 325 -6.62 0.60 10.64
N TYR A 326 -7.80 1.13 10.38
CA TYR A 326 -9.03 0.84 11.13
C TYR A 326 -10.03 0.06 10.27
N PRO A 327 -10.51 -1.13 10.67
CA PRO A 327 -11.51 -1.86 9.87
C PRO A 327 -12.87 -1.14 9.78
N LEU A 328 -13.51 -1.21 8.63
CA LEU A 328 -14.75 -0.45 8.31
C LEU A 328 -16.01 -0.92 9.04
N ASN A 329 -15.96 -2.09 9.67
CA ASN A 329 -17.08 -2.71 10.39
C ASN A 329 -16.73 -2.84 11.89
N TYR A 330 -16.14 -1.80 12.48
CA TYR A 330 -15.78 -1.74 13.91
C TYR A 330 -16.91 -1.14 14.76
N ASP A 331 -18.12 -1.68 14.59
CA ASP A 331 -19.30 -1.47 15.44
C ASP A 331 -19.66 -2.90 15.96
N THR A 332 -19.84 -3.21 17.25
CA THR A 332 -20.50 -2.43 18.32
C THR A 332 -20.07 -2.84 19.76
N GLU A 333 -18.85 -2.53 20.24
CA GLU A 333 -18.50 -2.81 21.67
C GLU A 333 -17.79 -1.69 22.45
N GLN A 334 -16.92 -0.88 21.84
CA GLN A 334 -16.11 0.09 22.61
C GLN A 334 -16.73 1.48 22.79
N SER A 335 -17.69 1.88 21.95
CA SER A 335 -18.41 3.16 22.09
C SER A 335 -19.27 3.24 23.36
N SER A 336 -19.63 2.09 23.94
CA SER A 336 -20.40 1.96 25.19
C SER A 336 -19.67 2.55 26.41
N HIS A 337 -18.32 2.50 26.41
CA HIS A 337 -17.51 2.91 27.57
C HIS A 337 -17.19 4.42 27.63
N HIS A 338 -17.73 5.24 26.71
CA HIS A 338 -17.58 6.70 26.77
C HIS A 338 -18.91 7.46 26.97
N MET A 339 -20.00 6.74 27.24
CA MET A 339 -21.31 7.32 27.62
C MET A 339 -21.80 6.92 29.02
N GLN A 340 -20.96 6.27 29.83
CA GLN A 340 -21.27 5.89 31.22
C GLN A 340 -20.32 6.48 32.29
N GLU A 341 -19.64 7.60 31.99
CA GLU A 341 -18.95 8.42 33.00
C GLU A 341 -19.38 9.90 32.91
N SER A 342 -20.67 10.15 33.14
CA SER A 342 -21.22 11.49 33.40
C SER A 342 -22.37 11.43 34.43
N GLY A 343 -22.12 10.78 35.56
CA GLY A 343 -23.04 10.73 36.70
C GLY A 343 -22.40 11.28 37.98
N VAL A 344 -23.09 12.25 38.61
CA VAL A 344 -22.83 12.86 39.95
C VAL A 344 -21.46 13.58 40.08
N GLU A 345 -21.25 14.71 40.78
CA GLU A 345 -22.06 15.59 41.65
C GLU A 345 -21.94 17.08 41.17
N ASN A 346 -22.43 18.15 41.81
CA ASN A 346 -23.23 18.38 43.03
C ASN A 346 -24.06 19.68 42.86
N ASN A 347 -25.14 19.89 43.65
CA ASN A 347 -25.65 21.24 43.93
C ASN A 347 -26.58 21.28 45.17
N PRO A 348 -26.12 21.77 46.34
CA PRO A 348 -26.96 21.99 47.51
C PRO A 348 -27.26 23.48 47.74
N ILE A 349 -28.50 23.84 48.08
CA ILE A 349 -28.87 24.97 48.95
C ILE A 349 -30.30 24.75 49.49
N MET A 350 -30.57 25.25 50.70
CA MET A 350 -31.66 24.82 51.57
C MET A 350 -33.06 25.42 51.28
N SER A 351 -34.07 24.64 51.71
CA SER A 351 -35.28 25.05 52.47
C SER A 351 -36.22 26.15 51.92
N THR A 352 -37.55 25.94 51.91
CA THR A 352 -38.34 25.89 53.16
C THR A 352 -39.80 25.43 52.97
N LEU A 353 -40.29 24.73 54.01
CA LEU A 353 -41.64 24.82 54.61
C LEU A 353 -42.91 24.31 53.91
N ARG A 354 -43.73 23.67 54.78
CA ARG A 354 -45.17 23.30 54.71
C ARG A 354 -45.54 22.08 53.86
N SER A 355 -46.37 21.12 54.30
CA SER A 355 -46.88 20.62 55.60
C SER A 355 -48.17 19.84 55.28
N SER A 356 -48.43 18.72 55.98
CA SER A 356 -49.71 17.95 55.98
C SER A 356 -50.16 17.36 54.61
N ASN A 357 -50.88 16.24 54.53
CA ASN A 357 -51.44 15.34 55.55
C ASN A 357 -51.56 13.91 54.98
N GLN A 358 -51.81 12.92 55.86
CA GLN A 358 -52.60 11.67 55.66
C GLN A 358 -52.75 11.12 54.21
N GLY A 359 -52.34 9.91 53.83
CA GLY A 359 -52.35 8.64 54.57
C GLY A 359 -53.65 7.87 54.31
N ILE A 360 -53.59 6.67 53.71
CA ILE A 360 -54.54 5.53 53.79
C ILE A 360 -54.04 4.38 52.89
N PHE A 361 -54.14 3.14 53.37
CA PHE A 361 -53.98 1.88 52.62
C PHE A 361 -55.29 1.55 51.89
N GLU A 362 -55.25 0.86 50.75
CA GLU A 362 -55.98 -0.41 50.56
C GLU A 362 -55.60 -1.14 49.26
N ILE A 363 -55.33 -2.45 49.43
CA ILE A 363 -55.47 -3.63 48.54
C ILE A 363 -55.18 -3.44 47.03
#